data_AF-A0A7X7P1M6-F1
#
_entry.id   AF-A0A7X7P1M6-F1
#
_cell.length_a   1.000
_cell.length_b   1.000
_cell.length_c   1.000
_cell.angle_alpha   90.00
_cell.angle_beta   90.00
_cell.angle_gamma   90.00
#
_symmetry.space_group_name_H-M   'P 1'
#
loop_
_entity.id
_entity.type
_entity.pdbx_description
1 polymer ?
#
loop_
_entity_poly.entity_id
_entity_poly.type
_entity_poly.pdbx_seq_one_letter_code
_entity_poly.pdbx_strand_id
1 'polypeptide(L)'
;MIPILAFMEEKKAPTPEVKSTATKTIRLTRAEVYAMRLRTPRKKRLAFSLVGLLIAAALGNVLWYFQDHWLPFWFPPETSVQPEPEAAPPAARDASTAAPMPPPAVSPEPDEEAKLDFLSAALWDDPRFILGVRTFNQAFDRYRRFLNDRTQAPLLPQIETGAAEAVKIFEALRPEAPPAVPVAAYAERGKNLLAEIARLRQPAVPVAAAAPRKVPAEDLRRHPDFQNASRLFNQALEQFNQFKANTSRTELLDPVEDLARQAGEKFEALKPQASPSFHPELDRLIHQSYGLVSACRGARLKAGESRSSPAGGPKRRRPPLPAYQPPP
;
A
#
# COMPACT_ATOMS: atom_id res chain seq x y z
N MET A 1 72.38 -21.88 62.14
CA MET A 1 71.45 -22.31 63.21
C MET A 1 70.48 -21.16 63.46
N ILE A 2 69.18 -21.37 63.23
CA ILE A 2 68.06 -20.44 63.48
C ILE A 2 67.44 -20.82 64.85
N PRO A 3 66.98 -19.88 65.72
CA PRO A 3 65.56 -19.40 65.77
C PRO A 3 65.45 -17.86 65.98
N ILE A 4 64.51 -17.10 65.38
CA ILE A 4 63.01 -17.05 65.40
C ILE A 4 62.43 -16.08 66.47
N LEU A 5 61.75 -15.04 65.95
CA LEU A 5 60.57 -14.26 66.39
C LEU A 5 60.51 -13.59 67.77
N ALA A 6 60.14 -12.30 67.80
CA ALA A 6 58.74 -11.88 68.06
C ALA A 6 58.55 -10.34 68.09
N PHE A 7 57.60 -9.89 67.26
CA PHE A 7 56.56 -8.88 67.53
C PHE A 7 56.95 -7.49 68.10
N MET A 8 56.98 -6.48 67.21
CA MET A 8 56.80 -5.07 67.57
C MET A 8 55.33 -4.68 67.46
N GLU A 9 54.75 -4.26 68.59
CA GLU A 9 53.42 -3.66 68.69
C GLU A 9 53.61 -2.14 68.90
N GLU A 10 53.29 -1.35 67.86
CA GLU A 10 53.53 0.08 67.83
C GLU A 10 52.38 0.85 68.52
N LYS A 11 52.66 1.41 69.69
CA LYS A 11 51.71 2.23 70.47
C LYS A 11 51.67 3.68 69.98
N LYS A 12 50.47 4.03 69.52
CA LYS A 12 49.89 5.35 69.21
C LYS A 12 50.20 6.43 70.27
N ALA A 13 50.72 7.58 69.82
CA ALA A 13 50.73 8.85 70.55
C ALA A 13 49.69 9.82 69.95
N PRO A 14 48.96 10.64 70.75
CA PRO A 14 47.94 11.58 70.26
C PRO A 14 48.38 13.05 70.34
N THR A 15 47.97 13.88 69.38
CA THR A 15 47.61 15.34 69.46
C THR A 15 47.60 15.95 68.05
N PRO A 16 47.01 17.14 67.78
CA PRO A 16 45.90 17.86 68.42
C PRO A 16 44.81 18.30 67.40
N GLU A 17 43.73 18.91 67.92
CA GLU A 17 42.60 19.50 67.17
C GLU A 17 43.01 20.45 66.04
N VAL A 18 42.39 20.26 64.86
CA VAL A 18 42.29 21.29 63.82
C VAL A 18 40.82 21.68 63.68
N LYS A 19 40.48 22.89 64.14
CA LYS A 19 39.25 23.59 63.75
C LYS A 19 39.28 23.79 62.23
N SER A 20 38.47 23.05 61.49
CA SER A 20 38.22 23.33 60.07
C SER A 20 36.77 23.76 59.87
N THR A 21 36.65 24.74 58.99
CA THR A 21 35.53 25.65 58.77
C THR A 21 34.31 24.94 58.19
N ALA A 22 33.15 25.21 58.80
CA ALA A 22 31.85 24.77 58.31
C ALA A 22 31.63 25.20 56.85
N THR A 23 31.53 24.22 55.95
CA THR A 23 31.24 24.44 54.53
C THR A 23 29.78 24.90 54.39
N LYS A 24 29.56 26.20 54.12
CA LYS A 24 28.25 26.74 53.76
C LYS A 24 27.79 26.13 52.43
N THR A 25 26.86 25.19 52.49
CA THR A 25 26.12 24.71 51.31
C THR A 25 25.14 25.79 50.86
N ILE A 26 25.53 26.57 49.85
CA ILE A 26 24.64 27.54 49.21
C ILE A 26 23.62 26.74 48.39
N ARG A 27 22.38 26.68 48.89
CA ARG A 27 21.26 26.10 48.15
C ARG A 27 20.84 27.09 47.06
N LEU A 28 21.35 26.89 45.85
CA LEU A 28 20.87 27.59 44.66
C LEU A 28 19.38 27.31 44.49
N THR A 29 18.60 28.38 44.35
CA THR A 29 17.16 28.25 44.13
C THR A 29 16.90 27.82 42.69
N ARG A 30 15.76 27.14 42.44
CA ARG A 30 15.38 26.65 41.09
C ARG A 30 15.45 27.74 40.00
N ALA A 31 15.27 29.00 40.37
CA ALA A 31 15.34 30.14 39.46
C ALA A 31 16.75 30.42 38.93
N GLU A 32 17.78 30.26 39.76
CA GLU A 32 19.18 30.50 39.37
C GLU A 32 19.70 29.40 38.43
N VAL A 33 19.24 28.16 38.62
CA VAL A 33 19.52 27.04 37.71
C VAL A 33 18.90 27.27 36.32
N TYR A 34 17.75 27.94 36.26
CA TYR A 34 17.08 28.24 34.99
C TYR A 34 17.79 29.38 34.23
N ALA A 35 18.29 30.39 34.94
CA ALA A 35 19.03 31.50 34.34
C ALA A 35 20.35 31.06 33.69
N MET A 36 21.04 30.06 34.25
CA MET A 36 22.26 29.52 33.64
C MET A 36 21.99 28.72 32.35
N ARG A 37 20.81 28.09 32.19
CA ARG A 37 20.46 27.32 30.98
C ARG A 37 20.20 28.18 29.74
N LEU A 38 19.81 29.44 29.92
CA LEU A 38 19.52 30.36 28.81
C LEU A 38 20.78 30.96 28.16
N ARG A 39 21.97 30.73 28.73
CA ARG A 39 23.25 31.16 28.18
C ARG A 39 24.02 29.97 27.56
N THR A 40 23.66 29.56 26.35
CA THR A 40 24.53 28.73 25.49
C THR A 40 24.61 29.28 24.05
N PRO A 41 25.68 28.98 23.28
CA PRO A 41 26.51 30.04 22.68
C PRO A 41 26.19 30.37 21.21
N ARG A 42 26.41 31.65 20.85
CA ARG A 42 26.21 32.25 19.52
C ARG A 42 26.93 31.56 18.34
N LYS A 43 27.90 30.66 18.60
CA LYS A 43 28.74 30.02 17.55
C LYS A 43 27.95 29.12 16.59
N LYS A 44 26.83 28.54 17.00
CA LYS A 44 26.03 27.66 16.12
C LYS A 44 25.32 28.43 14.98
N ARG A 45 24.95 29.70 15.20
CA ARG A 45 24.21 30.49 14.19
C ARG A 45 25.04 30.83 12.96
N LEU A 46 26.35 31.06 13.13
CA LEU A 46 27.26 31.38 12.02
C LEU A 46 27.53 30.18 11.09
N ALA A 47 27.57 28.96 11.64
CA ALA A 47 27.72 27.75 10.83
C ALA A 47 26.48 27.50 9.94
N PHE A 48 25.28 27.75 10.46
CA PHE A 48 24.03 27.60 9.69
C PHE A 48 23.92 28.61 8.54
N SER A 49 24.38 29.85 8.71
CA SER A 49 24.36 30.83 7.62
C SER A 49 25.32 30.48 6.49
N LEU A 50 26.49 29.92 6.81
CA LEU A 50 27.50 29.56 5.82
C LEU A 50 27.08 28.33 5.00
N VAL A 51 26.47 27.35 5.65
CA VAL A 51 25.86 26.18 4.97
C VAL A 51 24.67 26.60 4.11
N GLY A 52 23.82 27.51 4.61
CA GLY A 52 22.71 28.06 3.83
C GLY A 52 23.17 28.76 2.54
N LEU A 53 24.26 29.52 2.60
CA LEU A 53 24.81 30.23 1.44
C LEU A 53 25.41 29.27 0.40
N LEU A 54 26.07 28.19 0.84
CA LEU A 54 26.57 27.14 -0.05
C LEU A 54 25.43 26.39 -0.77
N ILE A 55 24.33 26.11 -0.07
CA ILE A 55 23.15 25.46 -0.67
C ILE A 55 22.49 26.38 -1.71
N ALA A 56 22.39 27.68 -1.41
CA ALA A 56 21.84 28.65 -2.36
C ALA A 56 22.68 28.76 -3.63
N ALA A 57 24.02 28.78 -3.51
CA ALA A 57 24.92 28.80 -4.66
C ALA A 57 24.82 27.53 -5.51
N ALA A 58 24.71 26.34 -4.89
CA ALA A 58 24.53 25.08 -5.59
C ALA A 58 23.19 25.03 -6.35
N LEU A 59 22.10 25.48 -5.71
CA LEU A 59 20.78 25.54 -6.34
C LEU A 59 20.73 26.54 -7.51
N GLY A 60 21.37 27.71 -7.37
CA GLY A 60 21.48 28.68 -8.46
C GLY A 60 22.20 28.12 -9.68
N ASN A 61 23.28 27.36 -9.46
CA ASN A 61 24.05 26.74 -10.54
C ASN A 61 23.23 25.64 -11.27
N VAL A 62 22.52 24.80 -10.51
CA VAL A 62 21.62 23.78 -11.08
C VAL A 62 20.48 24.42 -11.89
N LEU A 63 19.91 25.53 -11.41
CA LEU A 63 18.83 26.23 -12.11
C LEU A 63 19.32 26.86 -13.42
N TRP A 64 20.54 27.41 -13.42
CA TRP A 64 21.16 27.95 -14.63
C TRP A 64 21.44 26.85 -15.67
N TYR A 65 21.95 25.71 -15.24
CA TYR A 65 22.14 24.53 -16.10
C TYR A 65 20.82 23.99 -16.68
N PHE A 66 19.74 24.05 -15.90
CA PHE A 66 18.41 23.66 -16.37
C PHE A 66 17.89 24.61 -17.46
N GLN A 67 18.11 25.92 -17.30
CA GLN A 67 17.69 26.91 -18.29
C GLN A 67 18.34 26.67 -19.65
N ASP A 68 19.66 26.50 -19.71
CA ASP A 68 20.38 26.42 -20.99
C ASP A 68 20.22 25.06 -21.68
N HIS A 69 20.12 23.96 -20.92
CA HIS A 69 20.14 22.63 -21.50
C HIS A 69 18.76 22.03 -21.73
N TRP A 70 17.75 22.40 -20.93
CA TRP A 70 16.44 21.75 -20.98
C TRP A 70 15.37 22.60 -21.66
N LEU A 71 15.38 23.93 -21.54
CA LEU A 71 14.33 24.76 -22.17
C LEU A 71 14.23 24.63 -23.71
N PRO A 72 15.31 24.46 -24.49
CA PRO A 72 15.21 24.29 -25.94
C PRO A 72 14.50 23.00 -26.37
N PHE A 73 14.44 22.01 -25.48
CA PHE A 73 13.72 20.75 -25.74
C PHE A 73 12.20 20.91 -25.61
N TRP A 74 11.74 21.81 -24.74
CA TRP A 74 10.32 22.00 -24.45
C TRP A 74 9.65 23.07 -25.32
N PHE A 75 10.44 23.99 -25.87
CA PHE A 75 9.95 25.01 -26.79
C PHE A 75 10.77 24.96 -28.09
N PRO A 76 10.47 24.01 -29.00
CA PRO A 76 11.04 24.04 -30.33
C PRO A 76 10.60 25.34 -31.03
N PRO A 77 11.49 26.04 -31.75
CA PRO A 77 11.11 27.26 -32.45
C PRO A 77 9.99 26.94 -33.46
N GLU A 78 8.85 27.61 -33.28
CA GLU A 78 7.64 27.51 -34.10
C GLU A 78 7.99 27.53 -35.59
N THR A 79 7.92 26.38 -36.24
CA THR A 79 7.98 26.29 -37.70
C THR A 79 6.57 26.61 -38.20
N SER A 80 6.37 27.87 -38.57
CA SER A 80 5.20 28.43 -39.24
C SER A 80 4.60 27.47 -40.27
N VAL A 81 3.39 26.97 -40.00
CA VAL A 81 2.56 26.20 -40.94
C VAL A 81 1.80 27.20 -41.82
N GLN A 82 2.02 27.08 -43.13
CA GLN A 82 1.36 27.84 -44.20
C GLN A 82 0.10 27.08 -44.67
N PRO A 83 -1.10 27.69 -44.77
CA PRO A 83 -2.30 27.01 -45.28
C PRO A 83 -2.70 27.47 -46.69
N GLU A 84 -3.11 26.53 -47.57
CA GLU A 84 -4.15 26.61 -48.65
C GLU A 84 -3.92 25.55 -49.75
N PRO A 85 -4.92 25.19 -50.61
CA PRO A 85 -6.37 25.25 -50.45
C PRO A 85 -7.16 24.02 -50.96
N GLU A 86 -8.43 24.04 -50.54
CA GLU A 86 -9.68 23.46 -51.03
C GLU A 86 -9.84 23.13 -52.54
N ALA A 87 -10.43 21.96 -52.84
CA ALA A 87 -11.15 21.69 -54.09
C ALA A 87 -12.30 20.69 -53.86
N ALA A 88 -13.49 21.05 -54.35
CA ALA A 88 -14.80 20.46 -54.08
C ALA A 88 -15.20 19.31 -55.07
N PRO A 89 -16.37 18.64 -54.88
CA PRO A 89 -16.71 17.29 -55.39
C PRO A 89 -17.46 17.30 -56.75
N PRO A 90 -17.87 16.12 -57.29
CA PRO A 90 -19.32 15.94 -57.47
C PRO A 90 -19.90 14.49 -57.42
N ALA A 91 -21.20 14.47 -57.06
CA ALA A 91 -22.32 13.72 -57.68
C ALA A 91 -22.53 12.20 -57.48
N ALA A 92 -23.46 11.87 -56.56
CA ALA A 92 -24.81 11.29 -56.75
C ALA A 92 -25.09 10.04 -57.62
N ARG A 93 -26.09 9.27 -57.10
CA ARG A 93 -26.95 8.20 -57.68
C ARG A 93 -26.55 6.76 -57.29
N ASP A 94 -27.44 5.85 -56.88
CA ASP A 94 -28.91 5.82 -56.75
C ASP A 94 -29.32 4.78 -55.68
N ALA A 95 -30.58 4.88 -55.26
CA ALA A 95 -31.20 4.14 -54.17
C ALA A 95 -31.74 2.75 -54.55
N SER A 96 -31.84 1.92 -53.49
CA SER A 96 -32.94 0.99 -53.19
C SER A 96 -33.03 -0.35 -53.95
N THR A 97 -32.99 -1.47 -53.21
CA THR A 97 -34.10 -2.45 -53.13
C THR A 97 -33.81 -3.55 -52.10
N ALA A 98 -34.82 -3.78 -51.25
CA ALA A 98 -35.17 -5.00 -50.51
C ALA A 98 -34.44 -5.36 -49.19
N ALA A 99 -35.11 -5.04 -48.08
CA ALA A 99 -35.38 -5.96 -46.96
C ALA A 99 -36.92 -6.09 -46.87
N PRO A 100 -37.56 -7.10 -46.23
CA PRO A 100 -37.06 -7.88 -45.07
C PRO A 100 -37.43 -9.40 -45.04
N MET A 101 -36.64 -10.21 -44.33
CA MET A 101 -37.15 -11.33 -43.51
C MET A 101 -36.10 -11.77 -42.46
N PRO A 102 -36.49 -12.21 -41.24
CA PRO A 102 -35.61 -12.31 -40.07
C PRO A 102 -35.21 -13.78 -39.73
N PRO A 103 -34.54 -14.04 -38.59
CA PRO A 103 -33.12 -14.41 -38.48
C PRO A 103 -32.89 -15.93 -38.34
N PRO A 104 -31.62 -16.37 -38.38
CA PRO A 104 -31.23 -17.28 -37.30
C PRO A 104 -29.89 -16.94 -36.67
N ALA A 105 -29.84 -17.27 -35.38
CA ALA A 105 -28.67 -17.59 -34.60
C ALA A 105 -27.61 -16.48 -34.46
N VAL A 106 -27.80 -15.73 -33.37
CA VAL A 106 -26.74 -15.28 -32.46
C VAL A 106 -25.47 -16.14 -32.65
N SER A 107 -24.48 -15.58 -33.32
CA SER A 107 -23.08 -15.95 -33.05
C SER A 107 -22.85 -15.67 -31.57
N PRO A 108 -22.46 -16.66 -30.75
CA PRO A 108 -21.96 -16.32 -29.44
C PRO A 108 -20.64 -15.59 -29.67
N GLU A 109 -20.64 -14.29 -29.37
CA GLU A 109 -19.43 -13.60 -28.96
C GLU A 109 -18.75 -14.45 -27.88
N PRO A 110 -17.41 -14.48 -27.81
CA PRO A 110 -16.70 -15.17 -26.75
C PRO A 110 -16.95 -14.40 -25.45
N ASP A 111 -18.04 -14.71 -24.77
CA ASP A 111 -18.31 -14.23 -23.43
C ASP A 111 -17.14 -14.64 -22.54
N GLU A 112 -16.47 -13.63 -22.00
CA GLU A 112 -15.48 -13.78 -20.96
C GLU A 112 -16.10 -14.53 -19.76
N GLU A 113 -15.34 -15.51 -19.25
CA GLU A 113 -15.77 -16.49 -18.24
C GLU A 113 -16.79 -17.52 -18.72
N ALA A 114 -16.35 -18.41 -19.65
CA ALA A 114 -17.10 -19.58 -20.08
C ALA A 114 -17.47 -20.49 -18.89
N LYS A 115 -18.65 -20.28 -18.33
CA LYS A 115 -19.30 -21.17 -17.39
C LYS A 115 -19.33 -22.57 -18.00
N LEU A 116 -18.70 -23.54 -17.33
CA LEU A 116 -18.74 -24.93 -17.76
C LEU A 116 -20.18 -25.44 -17.66
N ASP A 117 -20.70 -26.00 -18.75
CA ASP A 117 -22.03 -26.59 -18.86
C ASP A 117 -21.96 -28.03 -19.37
N PHE A 118 -23.02 -28.81 -19.12
CA PHE A 118 -23.15 -30.17 -19.64
C PHE A 118 -23.07 -30.21 -21.17
N LEU A 119 -22.50 -31.30 -21.67
CA LEU A 119 -22.38 -31.58 -23.09
C LEU A 119 -23.59 -32.39 -23.58
N SER A 120 -24.05 -32.11 -24.80
CA SER A 120 -25.16 -32.81 -25.43
C SER A 120 -24.66 -33.88 -26.40
N ALA A 121 -25.22 -35.08 -26.31
CA ALA A 121 -24.92 -36.17 -27.26
C ALA A 121 -25.75 -36.10 -28.56
N ALA A 122 -26.74 -35.20 -28.64
CA ALA A 122 -27.73 -35.15 -29.72
C ALA A 122 -27.18 -34.70 -31.10
N LEU A 123 -25.91 -34.26 -31.16
CA LEU A 123 -25.32 -33.75 -32.40
C LEU A 123 -24.71 -34.86 -33.27
N TRP A 124 -24.37 -36.01 -32.67
CA TRP A 124 -23.69 -37.07 -33.40
C TRP A 124 -23.92 -38.44 -32.75
N ASP A 125 -24.56 -39.35 -33.49
CA ASP A 125 -24.85 -40.71 -33.06
C ASP A 125 -23.65 -41.67 -33.24
N ASP A 126 -22.44 -41.23 -32.90
CA ASP A 126 -21.27 -42.13 -32.82
C ASP A 126 -21.12 -42.68 -31.38
N PRO A 127 -20.97 -43.99 -31.19
CA PRO A 127 -20.92 -44.60 -29.86
C PRO A 127 -19.74 -44.10 -29.02
N ARG A 128 -18.60 -43.76 -29.65
CA ARG A 128 -17.43 -43.18 -28.96
C ARG A 128 -17.69 -41.73 -28.61
N PHE A 129 -18.40 -40.97 -29.44
CA PHE A 129 -18.80 -39.60 -29.12
C PHE A 129 -19.76 -39.55 -27.94
N ILE A 130 -20.79 -40.40 -27.93
CA ILE A 130 -21.75 -40.54 -26.83
C ILE A 130 -21.03 -40.95 -25.54
N LEU A 131 -20.07 -41.89 -25.64
CA LEU A 131 -19.22 -42.28 -24.51
C LEU A 131 -18.43 -41.08 -23.96
N GLY A 132 -17.77 -40.31 -24.82
CA GLY A 132 -17.03 -39.10 -24.41
C GLY A 132 -17.92 -38.09 -23.69
N VAL A 133 -19.11 -37.82 -24.23
CA VAL A 133 -20.11 -36.91 -23.61
C VAL A 133 -20.57 -37.44 -22.25
N ARG A 134 -20.88 -38.72 -22.15
CA ARG A 134 -21.29 -39.35 -20.88
C ARG A 134 -20.18 -39.27 -19.84
N THR A 135 -18.94 -39.60 -20.21
CA THR A 135 -17.78 -39.58 -19.31
C THR A 135 -17.50 -38.16 -18.82
N PHE A 136 -17.58 -37.15 -19.71
CA PHE A 136 -17.45 -35.75 -19.31
C PHE A 136 -18.57 -35.33 -18.34
N ASN A 137 -19.83 -35.59 -18.68
CA ASN A 137 -20.96 -35.17 -17.84
C ASN A 137 -20.92 -35.83 -16.45
N GLN A 138 -20.51 -37.11 -16.36
CA GLN A 138 -20.30 -37.79 -15.08
C GLN A 138 -19.17 -37.16 -14.26
N ALA A 139 -18.06 -36.76 -14.90
CA ALA A 139 -16.98 -36.04 -14.23
C ALA A 139 -17.46 -34.65 -13.76
N PHE A 140 -18.20 -33.94 -14.61
CA PHE A 140 -18.74 -32.61 -14.30
C PHE A 140 -19.79 -32.65 -13.17
N ASP A 141 -20.64 -33.67 -13.10
CA ASP A 141 -21.56 -33.89 -11.99
C ASP A 141 -20.82 -34.07 -10.66
N ARG A 142 -19.76 -34.88 -10.65
CA ARG A 142 -18.91 -35.07 -9.46
C ARG A 142 -18.19 -33.78 -9.09
N TYR A 143 -17.76 -32.99 -10.07
CA TYR A 143 -17.17 -31.67 -9.86
C TYR A 143 -18.15 -30.71 -9.16
N ARG A 144 -19.39 -30.63 -9.64
CA ARG A 144 -20.43 -29.81 -8.99
C ARG A 144 -20.72 -30.25 -7.56
N ARG A 145 -20.76 -31.56 -7.30
CA ARG A 145 -20.91 -32.10 -5.93
C ARG A 145 -19.74 -31.71 -5.03
N PHE A 146 -18.51 -31.79 -5.55
CA PHE A 146 -17.31 -31.35 -4.83
C PHE A 146 -17.33 -29.85 -4.51
N LEU A 147 -17.84 -29.00 -5.42
CA LEU A 147 -17.97 -27.56 -5.15
C LEU A 147 -18.98 -27.28 -4.03
N ASN A 148 -20.06 -28.06 -3.95
CA ASN A 148 -21.06 -27.94 -2.90
C ASN A 148 -20.56 -28.50 -1.55
N ASP A 149 -19.71 -29.52 -1.57
CA ASP A 149 -19.14 -30.16 -0.39
C ASP A 149 -17.64 -30.47 -0.58
N ARG A 150 -16.80 -29.53 -0.16
CA ARG A 150 -15.34 -29.60 -0.28
C ARG A 150 -14.68 -30.62 0.64
N THR A 151 -15.44 -31.24 1.55
CA THR A 151 -14.89 -32.30 2.43
C THR A 151 -14.62 -33.60 1.66
N GLN A 152 -15.17 -33.74 0.45
CA GLN A 152 -15.01 -34.90 -0.42
C GLN A 152 -13.72 -34.85 -1.25
N ALA A 153 -12.58 -34.59 -0.59
CA ALA A 153 -11.24 -34.60 -1.19
C ALA A 153 -10.91 -35.83 -2.08
N PRO A 154 -11.33 -37.08 -1.75
CA PRO A 154 -11.04 -38.23 -2.62
C PRO A 154 -11.78 -38.23 -3.96
N LEU A 155 -12.73 -37.31 -4.20
CA LEU A 155 -13.39 -37.20 -5.51
C LEU A 155 -12.52 -36.51 -6.56
N LEU A 156 -11.58 -35.64 -6.16
CA LEU A 156 -10.77 -34.87 -7.12
C LEU A 156 -9.95 -35.76 -8.08
N PRO A 157 -9.29 -36.85 -7.64
CA PRO A 157 -8.68 -37.84 -8.54
C PRO A 157 -9.65 -38.42 -9.56
N GLN A 158 -10.84 -38.81 -9.13
CA GLN A 158 -11.84 -39.44 -9.99
C GLN A 158 -12.43 -38.49 -11.03
N ILE A 159 -12.59 -37.21 -10.67
CA ILE A 159 -13.04 -36.16 -11.59
C ILE A 159 -11.98 -35.92 -12.66
N GLU A 160 -10.70 -35.83 -12.28
CA GLU A 160 -9.60 -35.62 -13.23
C GLU A 160 -9.45 -36.79 -14.19
N THR A 161 -9.48 -38.04 -13.71
CA THR A 161 -9.41 -39.21 -14.57
C THR A 161 -10.54 -39.22 -15.59
N GLY A 162 -11.79 -38.96 -15.16
CA GLY A 162 -12.94 -38.90 -16.07
C GLY A 162 -12.85 -37.75 -17.08
N ALA A 163 -12.39 -36.56 -16.66
CA ALA A 163 -12.20 -35.43 -17.56
C ALA A 163 -11.08 -35.69 -18.59
N ALA A 164 -9.96 -36.30 -18.17
CA ALA A 164 -8.84 -36.66 -19.05
C ALA A 164 -9.22 -37.74 -20.07
N GLU A 165 -9.99 -38.75 -19.64
CA GLU A 165 -10.52 -39.79 -20.52
C GLU A 165 -11.46 -39.20 -21.57
N ALA A 166 -12.36 -38.28 -21.18
CA ALA A 166 -13.24 -37.60 -22.12
C ALA A 166 -12.47 -36.76 -23.15
N VAL A 167 -11.45 -36.01 -22.73
CA VAL A 167 -10.57 -35.25 -23.65
C VAL A 167 -9.88 -36.19 -24.63
N LYS A 168 -9.34 -37.31 -24.16
CA LYS A 168 -8.69 -38.30 -25.02
C LYS A 168 -9.66 -38.86 -26.08
N ILE A 169 -10.90 -39.13 -25.69
CA ILE A 169 -11.94 -39.60 -26.61
C ILE A 169 -12.26 -38.53 -27.66
N PHE A 170 -12.46 -37.27 -27.26
CA PHE A 170 -12.77 -36.19 -28.20
C PHE A 170 -11.60 -35.87 -29.15
N GLU A 171 -10.36 -35.83 -28.66
CA GLU A 171 -9.19 -35.61 -29.53
C GLU A 171 -8.96 -36.77 -30.51
N ALA A 172 -9.27 -38.01 -30.11
CA ALA A 172 -9.21 -39.17 -31.01
C ALA A 172 -10.30 -39.14 -32.10
N LEU A 173 -11.46 -38.53 -31.81
CA LEU A 173 -12.57 -38.37 -32.76
C LEU A 173 -12.42 -37.14 -33.66
N ARG A 174 -11.54 -36.21 -33.30
CA ARG A 174 -11.28 -34.97 -34.04
C ARG A 174 -11.01 -35.18 -35.55
N PRO A 175 -10.21 -36.15 -36.00
CA PRO A 175 -9.98 -36.37 -37.43
C PRO A 175 -11.18 -36.99 -38.16
N GLU A 176 -12.10 -37.64 -37.45
CA GLU A 176 -13.26 -38.36 -38.01
C GLU A 176 -14.57 -37.54 -37.88
N ALA A 177 -14.52 -36.40 -37.20
CA ALA A 177 -15.69 -35.60 -36.86
C ALA A 177 -16.27 -34.88 -38.09
N PRO A 178 -17.61 -34.94 -38.29
CA PRO A 178 -18.28 -34.08 -39.27
C PRO A 178 -18.07 -32.59 -38.94
N PRO A 179 -17.98 -31.69 -39.94
CA PRO A 179 -17.71 -30.27 -39.72
C PRO A 179 -18.78 -29.55 -38.89
N ALA A 180 -20.00 -30.10 -38.83
CA ALA A 180 -21.09 -29.59 -38.01
C ALA A 180 -20.96 -29.94 -36.51
N VAL A 181 -20.12 -30.92 -36.14
CA VAL A 181 -19.96 -31.38 -34.76
C VAL A 181 -18.71 -30.70 -34.17
N PRO A 182 -18.85 -29.82 -33.17
CA PRO A 182 -17.73 -29.05 -32.65
C PRO A 182 -16.92 -29.87 -31.63
N VAL A 183 -16.38 -31.02 -32.04
CA VAL A 183 -15.60 -31.93 -31.17
C VAL A 183 -14.41 -31.23 -30.52
N ALA A 184 -13.80 -30.26 -31.22
CA ALA A 184 -12.74 -29.42 -30.66
C ALA A 184 -13.23 -28.60 -29.45
N ALA A 185 -14.43 -28.02 -29.50
CA ALA A 185 -14.99 -27.27 -28.37
C ALA A 185 -15.31 -28.19 -27.18
N TYR A 186 -15.68 -29.45 -27.43
CA TYR A 186 -15.92 -30.45 -26.40
C TYR A 186 -14.60 -30.85 -25.72
N ALA A 187 -13.52 -31.01 -26.49
CA ALA A 187 -12.18 -31.25 -25.97
C ALA A 187 -11.68 -30.06 -25.13
N GLU A 188 -11.88 -28.81 -25.60
CA GLU A 188 -11.53 -27.61 -24.85
C GLU A 188 -12.29 -27.50 -23.52
N ARG A 189 -13.59 -27.83 -23.48
CA ARG A 189 -14.35 -27.91 -22.22
C ARG A 189 -13.76 -28.93 -21.24
N GLY A 190 -13.32 -30.09 -21.73
CA GLY A 190 -12.62 -31.08 -20.92
C GLY A 190 -11.29 -30.57 -20.35
N LYS A 191 -10.50 -29.86 -21.17
CA LYS A 191 -9.25 -29.22 -20.73
C LYS A 191 -9.47 -28.12 -19.70
N ASN A 192 -10.53 -27.32 -19.86
CA ASN A 192 -10.89 -26.28 -18.89
C ASN A 192 -11.26 -26.89 -17.53
N LEU A 193 -12.03 -27.98 -17.52
CA LEU A 193 -12.35 -28.71 -16.29
C LEU A 193 -11.08 -29.27 -15.60
N LEU A 194 -10.13 -29.81 -16.37
CA LEU A 194 -8.83 -30.25 -15.83
C LEU A 194 -8.02 -29.09 -15.24
N ALA A 195 -8.03 -27.92 -15.90
CA ALA A 195 -7.36 -26.72 -15.40
C ALA A 195 -7.99 -26.22 -14.09
N GLU A 196 -9.31 -26.26 -13.94
CA GLU A 196 -10.00 -25.93 -12.70
C GLU A 196 -9.64 -26.91 -11.57
N ILE A 197 -9.59 -28.21 -11.85
CA ILE A 197 -9.18 -29.23 -10.85
C ILE A 197 -7.73 -29.04 -10.43
N ALA A 198 -6.84 -28.72 -11.37
CA ALA A 198 -5.44 -28.42 -11.06
C ALA A 198 -5.32 -27.19 -10.15
N ARG A 199 -6.10 -26.12 -10.40
CA ARG A 199 -6.17 -24.94 -9.51
C ARG A 199 -6.68 -25.29 -8.11
N LEU A 200 -7.62 -26.24 -7.99
CA LEU A 200 -8.17 -26.68 -6.70
C LEU A 200 -7.22 -27.62 -5.92
N ARG A 201 -6.39 -28.40 -6.62
CA ARG A 201 -5.43 -29.32 -6.00
C ARG A 201 -4.11 -28.72 -5.62
N GLN A 202 -3.72 -27.62 -6.28
CA GLN A 202 -2.65 -26.83 -5.74
C GLN A 202 -3.03 -26.54 -4.28
N PRO A 203 -2.27 -27.02 -3.27
CA PRO A 203 -2.34 -26.34 -1.99
C PRO A 203 -2.13 -24.88 -2.34
N ALA A 204 -2.67 -23.96 -1.57
CA ALA A 204 -2.22 -22.60 -1.65
C ALA A 204 -0.72 -22.53 -1.25
N VAL A 205 0.21 -23.14 -2.02
CA VAL A 205 1.31 -22.38 -2.57
C VAL A 205 0.58 -21.14 -3.06
N PRO A 206 0.78 -19.99 -2.41
CA PRO A 206 0.29 -18.80 -3.05
C PRO A 206 0.87 -18.94 -4.46
N VAL A 207 0.00 -18.90 -5.48
CA VAL A 207 0.37 -18.19 -6.69
C VAL A 207 1.26 -17.09 -6.15
N ALA A 208 2.52 -17.03 -6.55
CA ALA A 208 3.24 -15.80 -6.33
C ALA A 208 2.32 -14.76 -6.97
N ALA A 209 1.40 -14.20 -6.18
CA ALA A 209 0.81 -12.91 -6.34
C ALA A 209 2.07 -12.16 -6.61
N ALA A 210 2.31 -11.88 -7.90
CA ALA A 210 3.56 -11.34 -8.36
C ALA A 210 3.85 -10.24 -7.36
N ALA A 211 4.81 -10.46 -6.44
CA ALA A 211 4.77 -9.84 -5.10
C ALA A 211 4.49 -8.37 -5.35
N PRO A 212 3.31 -7.84 -4.92
CA PRO A 212 2.58 -6.78 -5.63
C PRO A 212 3.60 -5.87 -6.27
N ARG A 213 3.80 -6.03 -7.60
CA ARG A 213 5.03 -5.60 -8.30
C ARG A 213 5.42 -4.26 -7.72
N LYS A 214 6.43 -4.27 -6.84
CA LYS A 214 6.64 -3.14 -5.94
C LYS A 214 6.87 -1.93 -6.82
N VAL A 215 5.94 -0.98 -6.74
CA VAL A 215 5.87 0.09 -7.71
C VAL A 215 7.16 0.91 -7.55
N PRO A 216 7.93 1.13 -8.63
CA PRO A 216 9.08 2.02 -8.58
C PRO A 216 8.69 3.38 -8.02
N ALA A 217 9.62 4.08 -7.36
CA ALA A 217 9.35 5.36 -6.72
C ALA A 217 8.66 6.37 -7.66
N GLU A 218 9.09 6.41 -8.92
CA GLU A 218 8.56 7.34 -9.93
C GLU A 218 7.09 7.07 -10.29
N ASP A 219 6.71 5.81 -10.38
CA ASP A 219 5.35 5.41 -10.70
C ASP A 219 4.43 5.58 -9.48
N LEU A 220 4.97 5.38 -8.26
CA LEU A 220 4.21 5.60 -7.03
C LEU A 220 3.92 7.08 -6.79
N ARG A 221 4.85 7.98 -7.13
CA ARG A 221 4.60 9.44 -7.06
C ARG A 221 3.52 9.90 -8.04
N ARG A 222 3.39 9.21 -9.17
CA ARG A 222 2.32 9.44 -10.16
C ARG A 222 0.99 8.80 -9.76
N HIS A 223 0.98 7.91 -8.78
CA HIS A 223 -0.23 7.23 -8.33
C HIS A 223 -1.29 8.23 -7.82
N PRO A 224 -2.57 8.06 -8.19
CA PRO A 224 -3.63 8.99 -7.78
C PRO A 224 -3.72 9.15 -6.26
N ASP A 225 -3.53 8.07 -5.49
CA ASP A 225 -3.58 8.13 -4.03
C ASP A 225 -2.41 8.92 -3.43
N PHE A 226 -1.21 8.85 -4.03
CA PHE A 226 -0.07 9.63 -3.58
C PHE A 226 -0.29 11.13 -3.84
N GLN A 227 -0.82 11.46 -5.03
CA GLN A 227 -1.18 12.85 -5.35
C GLN A 227 -2.28 13.37 -4.43
N ASN A 228 -3.31 12.56 -4.19
CA ASN A 228 -4.41 12.92 -3.29
C ASN A 228 -3.91 13.14 -1.86
N ALA A 229 -3.05 12.27 -1.33
CA ALA A 229 -2.43 12.43 -0.02
C ALA A 229 -1.60 13.71 0.07
N SER A 230 -0.81 13.99 -0.98
CA SER A 230 0.00 15.21 -1.07
C SER A 230 -0.85 16.49 -1.10
N ARG A 231 -1.97 16.49 -1.83
CA ARG A 231 -2.91 17.62 -1.84
C ARG A 231 -3.52 17.87 -0.46
N LEU A 232 -3.98 16.82 0.22
CA LEU A 232 -4.54 16.92 1.57
C LEU A 232 -3.51 17.47 2.57
N PHE A 233 -2.27 16.99 2.50
CA PHE A 233 -1.19 17.48 3.35
C PHE A 233 -0.85 18.95 3.09
N ASN A 234 -0.77 19.35 1.82
CA ASN A 234 -0.52 20.75 1.45
C ASN A 234 -1.66 21.67 1.91
N GLN A 235 -2.91 21.24 1.76
CA GLN A 235 -4.07 21.97 2.25
C GLN A 235 -4.04 22.13 3.79
N ALA A 236 -3.65 21.06 4.51
CA ALA A 236 -3.44 21.13 5.96
C ALA A 236 -2.34 22.13 6.33
N LEU A 237 -1.22 22.16 5.60
CA LEU A 237 -0.13 23.11 5.82
C LEU A 237 -0.55 24.56 5.57
N GLU A 238 -1.31 24.83 4.52
CA GLU A 238 -1.83 26.16 4.22
C GLU A 238 -2.73 26.67 5.34
N GLN A 239 -3.70 25.86 5.78
CA GLN A 239 -4.59 26.21 6.88
C GLN A 239 -3.82 26.37 8.20
N PHE A 240 -2.82 25.52 8.46
CA PHE A 240 -1.98 25.67 9.64
C PHE A 240 -1.14 26.95 9.58
N ASN A 241 -0.65 27.35 8.41
CA ASN A 241 0.06 28.62 8.24
C ASN A 241 -0.86 29.82 8.43
N GLN A 242 -2.13 29.74 8.01
CA GLN A 242 -3.14 30.76 8.32
C GLN A 242 -3.38 30.87 9.82
N PHE A 243 -3.46 29.75 10.53
CA PHE A 243 -3.50 29.74 12.00
C PHE A 243 -2.24 30.36 12.62
N LYS A 244 -1.05 30.06 12.10
CA LYS A 244 0.20 30.66 12.61
C LYS A 244 0.25 32.17 12.38
N ALA A 245 -0.38 32.67 11.32
CA ALA A 245 -0.53 34.10 11.09
C ALA A 245 -1.54 34.74 12.07
N ASN A 246 -2.63 34.01 12.39
CA ASN A 246 -3.69 34.45 13.28
C ASN A 246 -3.99 33.40 14.37
N THR A 247 -3.16 33.38 15.42
CA THR A 247 -3.20 32.35 16.49
C THR A 247 -4.51 32.33 17.29
N SER A 248 -5.34 33.35 17.18
CA SER A 248 -6.67 33.41 17.80
C SER A 248 -7.72 32.54 17.11
N ARG A 249 -7.47 32.10 15.86
CA ARG A 249 -8.41 31.30 15.06
C ARG A 249 -8.27 29.80 15.34
N THR A 250 -8.60 29.38 16.55
CA THR A 250 -8.44 27.97 16.97
C THR A 250 -9.38 27.02 16.24
N GLU A 251 -10.47 27.52 15.64
CA GLU A 251 -11.40 26.77 14.80
C GLU A 251 -10.73 26.14 13.58
N LEU A 252 -9.60 26.69 13.12
CA LEU A 252 -8.83 26.15 11.99
C LEU A 252 -8.02 24.91 12.37
N LEU A 253 -7.80 24.64 13.65
CA LEU A 253 -6.96 23.52 14.09
C LEU A 253 -7.65 22.16 13.90
N ASP A 254 -8.98 22.11 14.03
CA ASP A 254 -9.79 20.90 13.81
C ASP A 254 -9.68 20.38 12.36
N PRO A 255 -9.98 21.19 11.33
CA PRO A 255 -9.85 20.74 9.94
C PRO A 255 -8.40 20.43 9.56
N VAL A 256 -7.41 21.19 10.07
CA VAL A 256 -5.99 20.88 9.85
C VAL A 256 -5.62 19.50 10.41
N GLU A 257 -6.07 19.18 11.63
CA GLU A 257 -5.80 17.89 12.26
C GLU A 257 -6.42 16.74 11.44
N ASP A 258 -7.64 16.93 10.95
CA ASP A 258 -8.34 15.93 10.14
C ASP A 258 -7.67 15.72 8.78
N LEU A 259 -7.33 16.79 8.06
CA LEU A 259 -6.64 16.71 6.77
C LEU A 259 -5.26 16.07 6.90
N ALA A 260 -4.50 16.44 7.93
CA ALA A 260 -3.18 15.88 8.19
C ALA A 260 -3.24 14.39 8.54
N ARG A 261 -4.26 13.96 9.31
CA ARG A 261 -4.48 12.54 9.63
C ARG A 261 -4.85 11.74 8.39
N GLN A 262 -5.80 12.24 7.58
CA GLN A 262 -6.19 11.58 6.32
C GLN A 262 -5.02 11.46 5.35
N ALA A 263 -4.16 12.47 5.27
CA ALA A 263 -2.95 12.40 4.46
C ALA A 263 -1.99 11.29 4.97
N GLY A 264 -1.76 11.23 6.29
CA GLY A 264 -0.93 10.20 6.92
C GLY A 264 -1.43 8.78 6.66
N GLU A 265 -2.74 8.55 6.85
CA GLU A 265 -3.39 7.26 6.57
C GLU A 265 -3.24 6.83 5.11
N LYS A 266 -3.38 7.78 4.16
CA LYS A 266 -3.18 7.49 2.73
C LYS A 266 -1.73 7.18 2.40
N PHE A 267 -0.76 7.87 2.99
CA PHE A 267 0.66 7.53 2.81
C PHE A 267 1.01 6.16 3.43
N GLU A 268 0.39 5.80 4.56
CA GLU A 268 0.54 4.46 5.15
C GLU A 268 -0.04 3.37 4.25
N ALA A 269 -1.21 3.60 3.65
CA ALA A 269 -1.85 2.67 2.73
C ALA A 269 -1.02 2.38 1.47
N LEU A 270 -0.08 3.27 1.12
CA LEU A 270 0.85 3.09 0.01
C LEU A 270 2.09 2.25 0.37
N LYS A 271 2.40 2.06 1.66
CA LYS A 271 3.57 1.28 2.10
C LYS A 271 3.59 -0.17 1.58
N PRO A 272 2.49 -0.92 1.55
CA PRO A 272 2.49 -2.29 1.03
C PRO A 272 2.81 -2.37 -0.48
N GLN A 273 2.51 -1.29 -1.22
CA GLN A 273 2.67 -1.21 -2.67
C GLN A 273 4.03 -0.62 -3.08
N ALA A 274 4.70 0.07 -2.16
CA ALA A 274 5.97 0.74 -2.40
C ALA A 274 7.16 -0.22 -2.46
N SER A 275 8.17 0.16 -3.26
CA SER A 275 9.49 -0.47 -3.19
C SER A 275 10.23 -0.12 -1.89
N PRO A 276 11.01 -1.06 -1.29
CA PRO A 276 11.89 -0.84 -0.12
C PRO A 276 12.68 0.45 -0.15
N SER A 277 13.17 0.85 -1.32
CA SER A 277 13.93 2.08 -1.51
C SER A 277 13.12 3.36 -1.25
N PHE A 278 11.80 3.30 -1.36
CA PHE A 278 10.89 4.44 -1.18
C PHE A 278 10.25 4.50 0.22
N HIS A 279 10.36 3.44 1.03
CA HIS A 279 9.85 3.44 2.41
C HIS A 279 10.38 4.61 3.25
N PRO A 280 11.67 4.98 3.21
CA PRO A 280 12.17 6.11 4.00
C PRO A 280 11.50 7.46 3.64
N GLU A 281 11.14 7.66 2.37
CA GLU A 281 10.45 8.86 1.90
C GLU A 281 8.99 8.86 2.39
N LEU A 282 8.29 7.73 2.27
CA LEU A 282 6.95 7.58 2.84
C LEU A 282 6.93 7.75 4.36
N ASP A 283 7.87 7.14 5.07
CA ASP A 283 8.01 7.28 6.53
C ASP A 283 8.20 8.74 6.92
N ARG A 284 9.02 9.49 6.18
CA ARG A 284 9.19 10.94 6.39
C ARG A 284 7.88 11.69 6.21
N LEU A 285 7.12 11.43 5.14
CA LEU A 285 5.84 12.10 4.87
C LEU A 285 4.78 11.76 5.94
N ILE A 286 4.75 10.50 6.37
CA ILE A 286 3.87 10.02 7.46
C ILE A 286 4.24 10.72 8.77
N HIS A 287 5.53 10.78 9.11
CA HIS A 287 5.99 11.49 10.30
C HIS A 287 5.69 12.99 10.25
N GLN A 288 5.80 13.63 9.08
CA GLN A 288 5.43 15.03 8.91
C GLN A 288 3.92 15.25 9.11
N SER A 289 3.09 14.34 8.59
CA SER A 289 1.64 14.37 8.73
C SER A 289 1.22 14.28 10.20
N TYR A 290 1.69 13.26 10.94
CA TYR A 290 1.39 13.16 12.37
C TYR A 290 2.11 14.20 13.23
N GLY A 291 3.25 14.72 12.76
CA GLY A 291 3.92 15.86 13.38
C GLY A 291 3.04 17.10 13.37
N LEU A 292 2.33 17.35 12.26
CA LEU A 292 1.37 18.45 12.14
C LEU A 292 0.14 18.24 13.04
N VAL A 293 -0.38 17.01 13.11
CA VAL A 293 -1.45 16.63 14.07
C VAL A 293 -1.03 16.94 15.51
N SER A 294 0.18 16.53 15.90
CA SER A 294 0.73 16.80 17.23
C SER A 294 0.91 18.31 17.48
N ALA A 295 1.37 19.05 16.47
CA ALA A 295 1.51 20.50 16.55
C ALA A 295 0.15 21.21 16.77
N CYS A 296 -0.92 20.76 16.11
CA CYS A 296 -2.27 21.29 16.31
C CYS A 296 -2.76 21.04 17.74
N ARG A 297 -2.57 19.82 18.26
CA ARG A 297 -2.91 19.49 19.65
C ARG A 297 -2.12 20.35 20.65
N GLY A 298 -0.82 20.52 20.41
CA GLY A 298 0.04 21.39 21.21
C GLY A 298 -0.39 22.87 21.16
N ALA A 299 -0.88 23.34 20.02
CA ALA A 299 -1.40 24.70 19.86
C ALA A 299 -2.69 24.91 20.68
N ARG A 300 -3.63 23.96 20.65
CA ARG A 300 -4.85 24.03 21.49
C ARG A 300 -4.54 24.07 22.98
N LEU A 301 -3.60 23.23 23.44
CA LEU A 301 -3.18 23.20 24.84
C LEU A 301 -2.58 24.55 25.27
N LYS A 302 -1.86 25.23 24.38
CA LYS A 302 -1.33 26.58 24.65
C LYS A 302 -2.41 27.66 24.62
N ALA A 303 -3.43 27.51 23.78
CA ALA A 303 -4.58 28.39 23.71
C ALA A 303 -5.55 28.22 24.89
N GLY A 304 -5.31 27.26 25.78
CA GLY A 304 -6.19 26.98 26.93
C GLY A 304 -7.48 26.23 26.53
N GLU A 305 -7.58 25.81 25.27
CA GLU A 305 -8.76 25.15 24.74
C GLU A 305 -8.69 23.66 25.03
N SER A 306 -9.15 23.30 26.23
CA SER A 306 -9.46 21.92 26.57
C SER A 306 -10.67 21.52 25.73
N ARG A 307 -10.49 20.68 24.69
CA ARG A 307 -11.62 20.08 23.99
C ARG A 307 -12.56 19.47 25.03
N SER A 308 -13.78 19.99 25.08
CA SER A 308 -14.94 19.19 25.46
C SER A 308 -14.97 18.00 24.50
N SER A 309 -14.48 16.84 24.97
CA SER A 309 -14.78 15.57 24.33
C SER A 309 -16.28 15.49 24.07
N PRO A 310 -16.73 14.91 22.93
CA PRO A 310 -18.13 14.57 22.79
C PRO A 310 -18.50 13.62 23.93
N ALA A 311 -19.36 14.11 24.82
CA ALA A 311 -19.93 13.30 25.89
C ALA A 311 -20.83 12.23 25.27
N GLY A 312 -20.57 10.95 25.56
CA GLY A 312 -21.47 9.88 25.16
C GLY A 312 -20.94 8.46 25.18
N GLY A 313 -19.92 8.12 25.98
CA GLY A 313 -19.52 6.72 26.22
C GLY A 313 -19.51 6.44 27.72
N PRO A 314 -20.23 5.42 28.23
CA PRO A 314 -20.28 5.16 29.66
C PRO A 314 -18.89 4.78 30.17
N LYS A 315 -18.39 5.54 31.15
CA LYS A 315 -17.17 5.25 31.90
C LYS A 315 -17.32 3.87 32.54
N ARG A 316 -16.76 2.83 31.90
CA ARG A 316 -16.49 1.55 32.57
C ARG A 316 -15.47 1.82 33.67
N ARG A 317 -15.96 2.02 34.90
CA ARG A 317 -15.15 1.91 36.11
C ARG A 317 -14.46 0.55 36.05
N ARG A 318 -13.15 0.52 35.85
CA ARG A 318 -12.38 -0.70 36.12
C ARG A 318 -12.56 -1.00 37.62
N PRO A 319 -12.97 -2.21 38.01
CA PRO A 319 -12.94 -2.59 39.41
C PRO A 319 -11.48 -2.53 39.91
N PRO A 320 -11.23 -2.08 41.15
CA PRO A 320 -9.89 -2.09 41.71
C PRO A 320 -9.35 -3.52 41.73
N LEU A 321 -8.09 -3.70 41.31
CA LEU A 321 -7.38 -4.97 41.41
C LEU A 321 -7.37 -5.43 42.89
N PRO A 322 -7.69 -6.70 43.19
CA PRO A 322 -7.61 -7.22 44.55
C PRO A 322 -6.17 -7.12 45.07
N ALA A 323 -6.03 -6.68 46.32
CA ALA A 323 -4.73 -6.55 46.98
C ALA A 323 -4.04 -7.92 47.05
N TYR A 324 -2.75 -7.95 46.69
CA TYR A 324 -1.91 -9.13 46.75
C TYR A 324 -1.84 -9.66 48.19
N GLN A 325 -2.30 -10.89 48.42
CA GLN A 325 -2.03 -11.65 49.64
C GLN A 325 -0.84 -12.59 49.38
N PRO A 326 0.27 -12.46 50.10
CA PRO A 326 1.35 -13.44 50.01
C PRO A 326 0.92 -14.79 50.62
N PRO A 327 1.40 -15.92 50.07
CA PRO A 327 1.07 -17.26 50.58
C PRO A 327 1.72 -17.54 51.95
N PRO A 328 1.18 -18.52 52.72
CA PRO A 328 1.59 -18.83 54.08
C PRO A 328 3.01 -19.36 54.22
#